data_AF-A0A9X1SIL3-F1
#
_entry.id   AF-A0A9X1SIL3-F1
#
_cell.length_a   1.000
_cell.length_b   1.000
_cell.length_c   1.000
_cell.angle_alpha   90.00
_cell.angle_beta   90.00
_cell.angle_gamma   90.00
#
_symmetry.space_group_name_H-M   'P 1'
#
loop_
_entity.id
_entity.type
_entity.pdbx_description
1 polymer ?
#
loop_
_entity_poly.entity_id
_entity_poly.type
_entity_poly.pdbx_seq_one_letter_code
_entity_poly.pdbx_strand_id
1 'polypeptide(L)'
;MNRKTVVRPPAFVEKQTEDTLLGRAKRYVRQKDYVAALQMLGNGGHDPEVKNARGVCLLRMGRYTEALQFYRGMLLRSGCIVMRPELPTYLKANYATALLLIGQTEGCVQTLTEANDDKSPIVMRLNQNLKRWEKGLTLGQWLLFKFGALHSPHALVPIDFLPGVFEDGLIEELPAGAASPGGVQ
;
A
#
# COMPACT_ATOMS: atom_id res chain seq x y z
N MET A 1 30.73 -20.40 -0.11
CA MET A 1 29.76 -20.02 -1.17
C MET A 1 28.46 -20.80 -0.95
N ASN A 2 27.48 -20.20 -0.26
CA ASN A 2 26.18 -20.83 0.01
C ASN A 2 25.21 -20.55 -1.13
N ARG A 3 24.90 -21.58 -1.94
CA ARG A 3 23.79 -21.54 -2.90
C ARG A 3 22.49 -21.57 -2.10
N LYS A 4 21.75 -20.47 -2.07
CA LYS A 4 20.35 -20.46 -1.62
C LYS A 4 19.57 -21.40 -2.54
N THR A 5 19.19 -22.56 -2.05
CA THR A 5 18.24 -23.46 -2.70
C THR A 5 16.88 -22.77 -2.74
N VAL A 6 16.49 -22.29 -3.91
CA VAL A 6 15.11 -21.88 -4.18
C VAL A 6 14.28 -23.16 -4.20
N VAL A 7 13.68 -23.48 -3.06
CA VAL A 7 12.73 -24.60 -2.96
C VAL A 7 11.51 -24.20 -3.80
N ARG A 8 11.39 -24.76 -5.01
CA ARG A 8 10.15 -24.64 -5.79
C ARG A 8 9.04 -25.34 -5.02
N PRO A 9 7.92 -24.66 -4.73
CA PRO A 9 6.76 -25.33 -4.14
C PRO A 9 6.25 -26.42 -5.09
N PRO A 10 5.67 -27.51 -4.55
CA PRO A 10 5.16 -28.61 -5.37
C PRO A 10 4.01 -28.12 -6.26
N ALA A 11 4.02 -28.52 -7.54
CA ALA A 11 3.08 -28.09 -8.59
C ALA A 11 1.58 -28.28 -8.26
N PHE A 12 1.25 -29.10 -7.26
CA PHE A 12 -0.11 -29.30 -6.77
C PHE A 12 -0.66 -28.08 -6.00
N VAL A 13 0.19 -27.37 -5.24
CA VAL A 13 -0.19 -26.17 -4.47
C VAL A 13 -0.43 -24.98 -5.39
N GLU A 14 0.36 -24.88 -6.46
CA GLU A 14 0.21 -23.85 -7.49
C GLU A 14 -1.13 -24.02 -8.23
N LYS A 15 -1.54 -25.26 -8.51
CA LYS A 15 -2.83 -25.53 -9.17
C LYS A 15 -4.04 -25.21 -8.28
N GLN A 16 -3.98 -25.52 -6.98
CA GLN A 16 -5.07 -25.20 -6.05
C GLN A 16 -5.22 -23.70 -5.76
N THR A 17 -4.11 -22.97 -5.69
CA THR A 17 -4.13 -21.51 -5.45
C THR A 17 -4.74 -20.76 -6.63
N GLU A 18 -4.59 -21.25 -7.86
CA GLU A 18 -5.15 -20.62 -9.06
C GLU A 18 -6.68 -20.71 -9.21
N ASP A 19 -7.32 -21.75 -8.65
CA ASP A 19 -8.78 -21.90 -8.68
C ASP A 19 -9.49 -21.06 -7.60
N THR A 20 -8.76 -20.59 -6.60
CA THR A 20 -9.31 -19.70 -5.57
C THR A 20 -9.74 -18.36 -6.14
N LEU A 21 -10.66 -17.67 -5.44
CA LEU A 21 -11.07 -16.31 -5.79
C LEU A 21 -9.86 -15.36 -5.89
N LEU A 22 -8.95 -15.45 -4.91
CA LEU A 22 -7.72 -14.65 -4.89
C LEU A 22 -6.78 -14.99 -6.04
N GLY A 23 -6.61 -16.28 -6.37
CA GLY A 23 -5.77 -16.71 -7.49
C GLY A 23 -6.24 -16.15 -8.83
N ARG A 24 -7.55 -16.21 -9.09
CA ARG A 24 -8.16 -15.63 -10.29
C ARG A 24 -8.01 -14.10 -10.32
N ALA A 25 -8.23 -13.41 -9.19
CA ALA A 25 -8.02 -11.97 -9.11
C ALA A 25 -6.54 -11.59 -9.35
N LYS A 26 -5.58 -12.34 -8.79
CA LYS A 26 -4.15 -12.14 -9.04
C LYS A 26 -3.78 -12.32 -10.52
N ARG A 27 -4.51 -13.12 -11.31
CA ARG A 27 -4.31 -13.20 -12.77
C ARG A 27 -4.69 -11.89 -13.47
N TYR A 28 -5.83 -11.29 -13.13
CA TYR A 28 -6.22 -9.98 -13.66
C TYR A 28 -5.25 -8.86 -13.24
N VAL A 29 -4.80 -8.87 -11.98
CA VAL A 29 -3.77 -7.92 -11.49
C VAL A 29 -2.48 -8.03 -12.31
N ARG A 30 -2.00 -9.26 -12.60
CA ARG A 30 -0.82 -9.49 -13.44
C ARG A 30 -0.99 -8.93 -14.86
N GLN A 31 -2.22 -8.92 -15.37
CA GLN A 31 -2.58 -8.34 -16.66
C GLN A 31 -2.83 -6.82 -16.59
N LYS A 32 -2.66 -6.20 -15.41
CA LYS A 32 -2.99 -4.80 -15.11
C LYS A 32 -4.48 -4.45 -15.30
N ASP A 33 -5.34 -5.44 -15.37
CA ASP A 33 -6.80 -5.25 -15.41
C ASP A 33 -7.36 -5.19 -13.98
N TYR A 34 -7.12 -4.05 -13.33
CA TYR A 34 -7.56 -3.84 -11.95
C TYR A 34 -9.08 -3.70 -11.82
N VAL A 35 -9.77 -3.35 -12.91
CA VAL A 35 -11.23 -3.23 -12.93
C VAL A 35 -11.85 -4.63 -12.88
N ALA A 36 -11.41 -5.54 -13.74
CA ALA A 36 -11.88 -6.92 -13.73
C ALA A 36 -11.50 -7.63 -12.42
N ALA A 37 -10.29 -7.38 -11.90
CA ALA A 37 -9.88 -7.89 -10.59
C ALA A 37 -10.82 -7.42 -9.47
N LEU A 38 -11.13 -6.12 -9.43
CA LEU A 38 -12.03 -5.54 -8.42
C LEU A 38 -13.46 -6.11 -8.53
N GLN A 39 -14.00 -6.20 -9.75
CA GLN A 39 -15.32 -6.79 -10.00
C GLN A 39 -15.39 -8.24 -9.53
N MET A 40 -14.34 -9.02 -9.83
CA MET A 40 -14.24 -10.41 -9.41
C MET A 40 -14.19 -10.56 -7.89
N LEU A 41 -13.36 -9.76 -7.20
CA LEU A 41 -13.24 -9.81 -5.75
C LEU A 41 -14.57 -9.46 -5.05
N GLY A 42 -15.38 -8.60 -5.67
CA GLY A 42 -16.69 -8.20 -5.17
C GLY A 42 -16.62 -7.71 -3.71
N ASN A 43 -17.76 -7.70 -3.02
CA ASN A 43 -17.82 -7.41 -1.57
C ASN A 43 -17.53 -8.66 -0.70
N GLY A 44 -17.20 -9.81 -1.31
CA GLY A 44 -17.57 -11.14 -0.80
C GLY A 44 -16.55 -11.90 0.04
N GLY A 45 -15.39 -11.33 0.38
CA GLY A 45 -14.39 -12.03 1.20
C GLY A 45 -14.36 -11.55 2.64
N HIS A 46 -14.57 -12.44 3.62
CA HIS A 46 -14.12 -12.19 5.00
C HIS A 46 -12.60 -12.33 5.16
N ASP A 47 -11.98 -13.03 4.21
CA ASP A 47 -10.54 -13.26 4.12
C ASP A 47 -9.75 -11.94 3.99
N PRO A 48 -8.82 -11.65 4.94
CA PRO A 48 -7.94 -10.49 4.88
C PRO A 48 -7.16 -10.34 3.56
N GLU A 49 -6.77 -11.44 2.90
CA GLU A 49 -6.00 -11.39 1.66
C GLU A 49 -6.87 -10.92 0.48
N VAL A 50 -8.09 -11.45 0.37
CA VAL A 50 -9.09 -11.02 -0.62
C VAL A 50 -9.42 -9.54 -0.43
N LYS A 51 -9.61 -9.11 0.81
CA LYS A 51 -9.83 -7.69 1.11
C LYS A 51 -8.60 -6.85 0.77
N ASN A 52 -7.40 -7.28 1.12
CA ASN A 52 -6.18 -6.55 0.77
C ASN A 52 -6.05 -6.39 -0.74
N ALA A 53 -6.26 -7.46 -1.51
CA ALA A 53 -6.19 -7.42 -2.97
C ALA A 53 -7.17 -6.39 -3.56
N ARG A 54 -8.37 -6.27 -2.98
CA ARG A 54 -9.34 -5.24 -3.36
C ARG A 54 -8.80 -3.84 -3.07
N GLY A 55 -8.25 -3.60 -1.88
CA GLY A 55 -7.63 -2.32 -1.52
C GLY A 55 -6.47 -1.95 -2.44
N VAL A 56 -5.60 -2.90 -2.79
CA VAL A 56 -4.50 -2.71 -3.75
C VAL A 56 -5.04 -2.36 -5.14
N CYS A 57 -6.11 -3.01 -5.61
CA CYS A 57 -6.73 -2.65 -6.88
C CYS A 57 -7.24 -1.19 -6.87
N LEU A 58 -7.90 -0.76 -5.79
CA LEU A 58 -8.35 0.62 -5.63
C LEU A 58 -7.18 1.62 -5.67
N LEU A 59 -6.09 1.32 -4.97
CA LEU A 59 -4.86 2.13 -5.01
C LEU A 59 -4.30 2.24 -6.43
N ARG A 60 -4.15 1.11 -7.14
CA ARG A 60 -3.56 1.10 -8.49
C ARG A 60 -4.45 1.73 -9.56
N MET A 61 -5.76 1.81 -9.33
CA MET A 61 -6.70 2.55 -10.19
C MET A 61 -6.76 4.06 -9.88
N GLY A 62 -5.97 4.57 -8.93
CA GLY A 62 -6.03 5.98 -8.55
C GLY A 62 -7.21 6.35 -7.64
N ARG A 63 -8.01 5.37 -7.18
CA ARG A 63 -9.19 5.59 -6.33
C ARG A 63 -8.79 5.69 -4.85
N TYR A 64 -7.88 6.62 -4.53
CA TYR A 64 -7.20 6.68 -3.24
C TYR A 64 -8.12 6.95 -2.05
N THR A 65 -9.09 7.85 -2.20
CA THR A 65 -10.08 8.15 -1.15
C THR A 65 -10.92 6.92 -0.81
N GLU A 66 -11.31 6.13 -1.81
CA GLU A 66 -12.07 4.92 -1.60
C GLU A 66 -11.21 3.81 -0.97
N ALA A 67 -9.96 3.66 -1.41
CA ALA A 67 -9.00 2.78 -0.78
C ALA A 67 -8.81 3.13 0.70
N LEU A 68 -8.66 4.42 1.02
CA LEU A 68 -8.54 4.90 2.39
C LEU A 68 -9.73 4.47 3.25
N GLN A 69 -10.96 4.77 2.80
CA GLN A 69 -12.17 4.40 3.56
C GLN A 69 -12.30 2.88 3.73
N PHE A 70 -11.94 2.14 2.69
CA PHE A 70 -11.95 0.68 2.72
C PHE A 70 -10.95 0.12 3.76
N TYR A 71 -9.69 0.57 3.73
CA TYR A 71 -8.69 0.16 4.72
C TYR A 71 -9.04 0.62 6.13
N ARG A 72 -9.56 1.85 6.29
CA ARG A 72 -10.01 2.37 7.58
C ARG A 72 -11.07 1.47 8.22
N GLY A 73 -12.05 1.02 7.42
CA GLY A 73 -13.10 0.10 7.89
C GLY A 73 -12.58 -1.28 8.31
N MET A 74 -11.41 -1.69 7.84
CA MET A 74 -10.76 -2.94 8.27
C MET A 74 -9.87 -2.75 9.50
N LEU A 75 -9.07 -1.68 9.50
CA LEU A 75 -8.02 -1.46 10.49
C LEU A 75 -8.56 -0.93 11.81
N LEU A 76 -9.61 -0.11 11.79
CA LEU A 76 -10.17 0.49 12.99
C LEU A 76 -11.23 -0.43 13.61
N ARG A 77 -11.33 -0.41 14.94
CA ARG A 77 -12.51 -0.95 15.63
C ARG A 77 -13.65 0.05 15.52
N SER A 78 -14.88 -0.42 15.33
CA SER A 78 -16.06 0.46 15.24
C SER A 78 -16.14 1.37 16.47
N GLY A 79 -16.22 2.68 16.24
CA GLY A 79 -16.27 3.68 17.31
C GLY A 79 -14.92 4.03 17.97
N CYS A 80 -13.81 3.46 17.49
CA CYS A 80 -12.46 3.78 17.99
C CYS A 80 -11.58 4.39 16.89
N ILE A 81 -10.64 5.24 17.31
CA ILE A 81 -9.58 5.78 16.45
C ILE A 81 -8.30 4.93 16.47
N VAL A 82 -8.29 3.85 17.27
CA VAL A 82 -7.12 2.99 17.46
C VAL A 82 -7.12 1.86 16.44
N MET A 83 -5.98 1.64 15.78
CA MET A 83 -5.79 0.51 14.88
C MET A 83 -5.73 -0.82 15.64
N ARG A 84 -6.24 -1.88 15.01
CA ARG A 84 -6.14 -3.25 15.52
C ARG A 84 -4.66 -3.71 15.49
N PRO A 85 -4.02 -3.96 16.65
CA PRO A 85 -2.62 -4.36 16.68
C PRO A 85 -2.37 -5.70 15.99
N GLU A 86 -3.34 -6.61 16.03
CA GLU A 86 -3.28 -7.97 15.49
C GLU A 86 -3.22 -8.05 13.96
N LEU A 87 -3.46 -6.95 13.25
CA LEU A 87 -3.52 -6.96 11.80
C LEU A 87 -2.11 -6.98 11.17
N PRO A 88 -1.94 -7.71 10.05
CA PRO A 88 -0.66 -7.79 9.35
C PRO A 88 -0.10 -6.41 8.95
N THR A 89 1.22 -6.28 9.01
CA THR A 89 1.95 -5.06 8.65
C THR A 89 1.60 -4.55 7.25
N TYR A 90 1.44 -5.45 6.26
CA TYR A 90 1.14 -5.06 4.87
C TYR A 90 -0.20 -4.30 4.74
N LEU A 91 -1.21 -4.61 5.57
CA LEU A 91 -2.48 -3.87 5.58
C LEU A 91 -2.28 -2.44 6.09
N LYS A 92 -1.52 -2.29 7.18
CA LYS A 92 -1.18 -0.99 7.77
C LYS A 92 -0.35 -0.16 6.78
N ALA A 93 0.60 -0.78 6.10
CA ALA A 93 1.41 -0.13 5.06
C ALA A 93 0.58 0.33 3.86
N ASN A 94 -0.41 -0.46 3.42
CA ASN A 94 -1.31 -0.06 2.34
C ASN A 94 -2.26 1.07 2.74
N TYR A 95 -2.70 1.10 3.99
CA TYR A 95 -3.44 2.25 4.54
C TYR A 95 -2.56 3.51 4.61
N ALA A 96 -1.33 3.38 5.09
CA ALA A 96 -0.35 4.47 5.06
C ALA A 96 -0.09 4.98 3.64
N THR A 97 -0.01 4.07 2.66
CA THR A 97 0.12 4.40 1.24
C THR A 97 -1.10 5.21 0.75
N ALA A 98 -2.32 4.81 1.12
CA ALA A 98 -3.53 5.56 0.78
C ALA A 98 -3.50 6.98 1.38
N LEU A 99 -3.12 7.12 2.66
CA LEU A 99 -2.96 8.41 3.34
C LEU A 99 -1.92 9.30 2.64
N LEU A 100 -0.80 8.72 2.25
CA LEU A 100 0.26 9.44 1.54
C LEU A 100 -0.22 9.98 0.19
N LEU A 101 -0.94 9.16 -0.58
CA LEU A 101 -1.40 9.50 -1.93
C LEU A 101 -2.52 10.55 -1.96
N ILE A 102 -3.25 10.73 -0.86
CA ILE A 102 -4.22 11.81 -0.69
C ILE A 102 -3.63 13.05 -0.01
N GLY A 103 -2.32 13.07 0.27
CA GLY A 103 -1.63 14.18 0.92
C GLY A 103 -1.77 14.24 2.44
N GLN A 104 -2.27 13.19 3.10
CA GLN A 104 -2.35 13.08 4.56
C GLN A 104 -1.04 12.51 5.14
N THR A 105 0.04 13.26 4.97
CA THR A 105 1.40 12.82 5.33
C THR A 105 1.56 12.52 6.82
N GLU A 106 0.95 13.32 7.72
CA GLU A 106 1.00 13.07 9.15
C GLU A 106 0.35 11.74 9.54
N GLY A 107 -0.84 11.48 9.00
CA GLY A 107 -1.54 10.21 9.21
C GLY A 107 -0.71 9.03 8.69
N CYS A 108 -0.02 9.19 7.56
CA CYS A 108 0.89 8.17 7.04
C CYS A 108 2.04 7.91 8.02
N VAL A 109 2.74 8.95 8.49
CA VAL A 109 3.86 8.83 9.46
C VAL A 109 3.40 8.15 10.75
N GLN A 110 2.25 8.57 11.30
CA GLN A 110 1.67 7.95 12.49
C GLN A 110 1.37 6.46 12.24
N THR A 111 0.73 6.14 11.11
CA THR A 111 0.38 4.76 10.76
C THR A 111 1.63 3.88 10.62
N LEU A 112 2.70 4.37 10.01
CA LEU A 112 3.97 3.64 9.88
C LEU A 112 4.65 3.44 11.23
N THR A 113 4.55 4.43 12.12
CA THR A 113 5.08 4.33 13.49
C THR A 113 4.31 3.28 14.29
N GLU A 114 2.98 3.24 14.18
CA GLU A 114 2.12 2.23 14.80
C GLU A 114 2.29 0.83 14.18
N ALA A 115 2.64 0.73 12.90
CA ALA A 115 2.98 -0.54 12.26
C ALA A 115 4.25 -1.16 12.86
N ASN A 116 5.21 -0.32 13.26
CA ASN A 116 6.43 -0.67 14.01
C ASN A 116 7.17 -1.92 13.49
N ASP A 117 7.36 -1.99 12.17
CA ASP A 117 7.99 -3.13 11.51
C ASP A 117 9.09 -2.67 10.55
N ASP A 118 10.28 -2.49 11.12
CA ASP A 118 11.47 -2.05 10.39
C ASP A 118 12.01 -3.11 9.43
N LYS A 119 11.50 -4.35 9.47
CA LYS A 119 11.92 -5.43 8.57
C LYS A 119 11.05 -5.50 7.31
N SER A 120 9.89 -4.85 7.33
CA SER A 120 8.97 -4.83 6.19
C SER A 120 9.52 -3.95 5.06
N PRO A 121 9.78 -4.52 3.86
CA PRO A 121 10.33 -3.74 2.74
C PRO A 121 9.47 -2.53 2.38
N ILE A 122 8.15 -2.67 2.42
CA ILE A 122 7.21 -1.59 2.08
C ILE A 122 7.25 -0.45 3.11
N VAL A 123 7.34 -0.76 4.40
CA VAL A 123 7.46 0.25 5.47
C VAL A 123 8.79 0.98 5.32
N MET A 124 9.88 0.26 5.08
CA MET A 124 11.19 0.85 4.81
C MET A 124 11.13 1.78 3.59
N ARG A 125 10.49 1.36 2.50
CA ARG A 125 10.41 2.15 1.26
C ARG A 125 9.56 3.42 1.44
N LEU A 126 8.42 3.32 2.10
CA LEU A 126 7.59 4.49 2.43
C LEU A 126 8.36 5.48 3.31
N ASN A 127 9.08 4.98 4.33
CA ASN A 127 9.94 5.82 5.18
C ASN A 127 11.08 6.48 4.38
N GLN A 128 11.67 5.79 3.40
CA GLN A 128 12.68 6.37 2.53
C GLN A 128 12.11 7.50 1.66
N ASN A 129 10.93 7.29 1.07
CA ASN A 129 10.27 8.30 0.25
C ASN A 129 9.88 9.53 1.08
N LEU A 130 9.36 9.32 2.28
CA LEU A 130 9.09 10.40 3.25
C LEU A 130 10.35 11.18 3.61
N LYS A 131 11.45 10.50 3.95
CA LYS A 131 12.73 11.16 4.28
C LYS A 131 13.31 11.93 3.10
N ARG A 132 13.18 11.39 1.87
CA ARG A 132 13.65 12.07 0.66
C ARG A 132 12.84 13.33 0.39
N TRP A 133 11.53 13.25 0.54
CA TRP A 133 10.63 14.39 0.44
C TRP A 133 10.92 15.44 1.53
N GLU A 134 11.08 15.03 2.79
CA GLU A 134 11.39 15.94 3.90
C GLU A 134 12.70 16.73 3.65
N LYS A 135 13.71 16.08 3.08
CA LYS A 135 14.97 16.74 2.67
C LYS A 135 14.81 17.74 1.54
N GLY A 136 13.75 17.62 0.73
CA GLY A 136 13.43 18.56 -0.35
C GLY A 136 12.65 19.79 0.12
N LEU A 137 12.20 19.83 1.38
CA LEU A 137 11.45 20.96 1.92
C LEU A 137 12.38 22.13 2.25
N THR A 138 11.92 23.34 1.96
CA THR A 138 12.53 24.56 2.50
C THR A 138 12.33 24.62 4.02
N LEU A 139 13.17 25.37 4.74
CA LEU A 139 13.06 25.50 6.21
C LEU A 139 11.65 25.91 6.68
N GLY A 140 11.00 26.83 5.95
CA GLY A 140 9.63 27.24 6.24
C GLY A 140 8.60 26.12 6.02
N GLN A 141 8.70 25.39 4.91
CA GLN A 141 7.83 24.24 4.63
C GLN A 141 8.05 23.11 5.63
N TRP A 142 9.31 22.86 6.02
CA TRP A 142 9.65 21.89 7.04
C TRP A 142 9.03 22.26 8.39
N LEU A 143 9.12 23.53 8.79
CA LEU A 143 8.52 24.03 10.02
C LEU A 143 6.99 23.91 9.98
N LEU A 144 6.35 24.33 8.89
CA LEU A 144 4.90 24.16 8.68
C LEU A 144 4.48 22.68 8.73
N PHE A 145 5.28 21.79 8.15
CA PHE A 145 5.04 20.35 8.23
C PHE A 145 5.11 19.83 9.67
N LYS A 146 6.12 20.24 10.45
CA LYS A 146 6.24 19.84 11.87
C LYS A 146 5.09 20.34 12.74
N PHE A 147 4.40 21.41 12.33
CA PHE A 147 3.23 21.95 13.01
C PHE A 147 1.88 21.50 12.40
N GLY A 148 1.88 20.55 11.45
CA GLY A 148 0.66 20.10 10.77
C GLY A 148 -0.05 21.17 9.94
N ALA A 149 0.64 22.26 9.63
CA ALA A 149 0.11 23.39 8.88
C ALA A 149 0.38 23.30 7.37
N LEU A 150 1.20 22.34 6.92
CA LEU A 150 1.53 22.16 5.51
C LEU A 150 0.38 21.50 4.73
N HIS A 151 -0.58 22.31 4.27
CA HIS A 151 -1.74 21.88 3.49
C HIS A 151 -1.54 21.97 1.96
N SER A 152 -0.30 22.09 1.47
CA SER A 152 -0.09 22.40 0.05
C SER A 152 -0.29 21.16 -0.83
N PRO A 153 -1.22 21.20 -1.81
CA PRO A 153 -1.40 20.11 -2.79
C PRO A 153 -0.17 19.89 -3.69
N HIS A 154 0.79 20.82 -3.70
CA HIS A 154 2.04 20.70 -4.45
C HIS A 154 3.11 19.89 -3.72
N ALA A 155 2.90 19.50 -2.46
CA ALA A 155 3.87 18.78 -1.64
C ALA A 155 3.51 17.29 -1.51
N LEU A 156 2.94 16.68 -2.54
CA LEU A 156 2.71 15.24 -2.57
C LEU A 156 4.06 14.50 -2.51
N VAL A 157 4.11 13.46 -1.69
CA VAL A 157 5.31 12.65 -1.52
C VAL A 157 5.42 11.73 -2.73
N PRO A 158 6.48 11.84 -3.56
CA PRO A 158 6.61 11.00 -4.74
C PRO A 158 6.80 9.54 -4.31
N ILE A 159 6.01 8.65 -4.92
CA ILE A 159 6.18 7.21 -4.77
C ILE A 159 6.80 6.68 -6.06
N ASP A 160 7.85 5.88 -5.93
CA ASP A 160 8.63 5.31 -7.03
C ASP A 160 8.27 3.84 -7.34
N PHE A 161 7.24 3.32 -6.70
CA PHE A 161 6.73 1.96 -6.86
C PHE A 161 5.21 1.95 -7.04
N LEU A 162 4.65 0.81 -7.46
CA LEU A 162 3.21 0.65 -7.66
C LEU A 162 2.48 0.70 -6.31
N PRO A 163 1.45 1.55 -6.16
CA PRO A 163 0.70 1.66 -4.92
C PRO A 163 0.14 0.32 -4.43
N GLY A 164 0.44 -0.01 -3.18
CA GLY A 164 -0.08 -1.19 -2.50
C GLY A 164 0.70 -2.48 -2.76
N VAL A 165 0.87 -3.28 -1.69
CA VAL A 165 1.53 -4.58 -1.71
C VAL A 165 0.58 -5.72 -1.34
N PHE A 166 0.86 -6.91 -1.86
CA PHE A 166 0.17 -8.14 -1.46
C PHE A 166 0.81 -8.73 -0.19
N GLU A 167 0.28 -9.87 0.27
CA GLU A 167 0.72 -10.56 1.49
C GLU A 167 2.20 -10.96 1.47
N ASP A 168 2.74 -11.26 0.29
CA ASP A 168 4.16 -11.56 0.07
C ASP A 168 5.09 -10.37 0.37
N GLY A 169 4.53 -9.18 0.58
CA GLY A 169 5.25 -7.95 0.91
C GLY A 169 6.16 -7.48 -0.22
N LEU A 170 5.99 -8.02 -1.43
CA LEU A 170 6.81 -7.69 -2.57
C LEU A 170 6.37 -6.35 -3.14
N ILE A 171 7.34 -5.46 -3.28
CA ILE A 171 7.16 -4.16 -3.91
C ILE A 171 7.26 -4.37 -5.42
N GLU A 172 6.21 -4.01 -6.15
CA GLU A 172 6.25 -3.97 -7.60
C GLU A 172 6.73 -2.60 -8.06
N GLU A 173 7.78 -2.57 -8.88
CA GLU A 173 8.33 -1.32 -9.42
C GLU A 173 7.38 -0.68 -10.44
N LEU A 174 7.41 0.65 -10.54
CA LEU A 174 6.73 1.34 -11.62
C LEU A 174 7.35 0.94 -12.96
N PRO A 175 6.53 0.73 -14.02
CA PRO A 175 7.08 0.47 -15.34
C PRO A 175 7.92 1.67 -15.82
N ALA A 176 9.01 1.40 -16.52
CA ALA A 176 9.90 2.44 -17.04
C ALA A 176 9.11 3.47 -17.87
N GLY A 177 9.19 4.75 -17.48
CA GLY A 177 8.50 5.86 -18.14
C GLY A 177 7.09 6.19 -17.60
N ALA A 178 6.59 5.49 -16.59
CA ALA A 178 5.36 5.91 -15.90
C ALA A 178 5.59 7.12 -15.00
N ALA A 179 4.63 8.04 -14.98
CA ALA A 179 4.61 9.15 -14.04
C ALA A 179 4.47 8.62 -12.60
N SER A 180 5.28 9.14 -11.67
CA SER A 180 5.18 8.78 -10.26
C SER A 180 3.81 9.18 -9.70
N PRO A 181 3.07 8.25 -9.08
CA PRO A 181 1.86 8.61 -8.35
C PRO A 181 2.23 9.53 -7.20
N GLY A 182 1.63 10.73 -7.18
CA GLY A 182 1.98 11.79 -6.23
C GLY A 182 3.10 12.74 -6.70
N GLY A 183 3.66 12.58 -7.89
CA GLY A 183 4.54 13.59 -8.49
C GLY A 183 3.72 14.65 -9.24
N VAL A 184 3.95 15.93 -8.94
CA VAL A 184 3.48 17.03 -9.79
C VAL A 184 4.40 17.09 -11.02
N GLN A 185 3.83 17.15 -12.23
CA GLN A 185 4.56 17.50 -13.46
C GLN A 185 4.97 18.98 -13.45
#